data_AF-A0A2E5GY01-F1
#
_entry.id   AF-A0A2E5GY01-F1
#
_cell.length_a   1.000
_cell.length_b   1.000
_cell.length_c   1.000
_cell.angle_alpha   90.00
_cell.angle_beta   90.00
_cell.angle_gamma   90.00
#
_symmetry.space_group_name_H-M   'P 1'
#
loop_
_entity.id
_entity.type
_entity.pdbx_description
1 polymer ?
#
loop_
_entity_poly.entity_id
_entity_poly.type
_entity_poly.pdbx_seq_one_letter_code
_entity_poly.pdbx_strand_id
1 'polypeptide(L)'
;MKEFPILVSNRVSASVALVLLETIQEKDQPTEVLKEENTSVTIPRRLGLSQVVVDRIDVYREEVKRDGKIADHELKDLVGLVNKRPDAAEIFFECGQRLALESFSLPRIVKRFFAIWLIKRRISRCLLRLFGRRIGGFSGSDLTFECKSHLFMEIDSAGNACLLLAGICYESARGFGKKSVEVKHTACESQGDAFCRWDIQMSSVTVG
;
A
#
# COMPACT_ATOMS: atom_id res chain seq x y z
N MET A 1 -15.14 -13.35 -37.26
CA MET A 1 -14.64 -14.19 -36.16
C MET A 1 -14.85 -13.40 -34.88
N LYS A 2 -15.70 -13.86 -33.96
CA LYS A 2 -15.95 -13.14 -32.69
C LYS A 2 -14.79 -13.49 -31.75
N GLU A 3 -13.87 -12.56 -31.55
CA GLU A 3 -12.91 -12.66 -30.46
C GLU A 3 -13.69 -12.45 -29.16
N PHE A 4 -13.86 -13.54 -28.40
CA PHE A 4 -14.26 -13.45 -27.01
C PHE A 4 -13.13 -12.75 -26.26
N PRO A 5 -13.38 -11.65 -25.54
CA PRO A 5 -12.35 -11.08 -24.70
C PRO A 5 -12.00 -12.13 -23.65
N ILE A 6 -10.73 -12.48 -23.60
CA ILE A 6 -10.14 -13.25 -22.51
C ILE A 6 -10.52 -12.47 -21.25
N LEU A 7 -11.41 -13.03 -20.44
CA LEU A 7 -11.70 -12.54 -19.09
C LEU A 7 -10.39 -12.64 -18.31
N VAL A 8 -9.57 -11.59 -18.36
CA VAL A 8 -8.43 -11.41 -17.48
C VAL A 8 -9.03 -11.24 -16.09
N SER A 9 -9.06 -12.36 -15.37
CA SER A 9 -9.63 -12.50 -14.04
C SER A 9 -9.35 -11.25 -13.18
N ASN A 10 -10.43 -10.55 -12.80
CA ASN A 10 -10.41 -9.50 -11.78
C ASN A 10 -9.81 -10.08 -10.49
N ARG A 11 -8.68 -9.56 -9.99
CA ARG A 11 -8.01 -10.15 -8.79
C ARG A 11 -7.55 -9.16 -7.75
N VAL A 12 -7.48 -7.86 -8.03
CA VAL A 12 -7.12 -6.87 -7.01
C VAL A 12 -8.38 -6.40 -6.32
N SER A 13 -8.40 -6.42 -4.98
CA SER A 13 -9.52 -5.88 -4.21
C SER A 13 -9.75 -4.41 -4.54
N ALA A 14 -11.00 -4.02 -4.76
CA ALA A 14 -11.36 -2.62 -4.96
C ALA A 14 -10.97 -1.72 -3.78
N SER A 15 -10.72 -2.30 -2.59
CA SER A 15 -10.17 -1.56 -1.45
C SER A 15 -8.82 -0.92 -1.76
N VAL A 16 -7.99 -1.53 -2.62
CA VAL A 16 -6.70 -0.95 -3.04
C VAL A 16 -6.94 0.35 -3.82
N ALA A 17 -7.86 0.34 -4.79
CA ALA A 17 -8.21 1.54 -5.56
C ALA A 17 -8.83 2.62 -4.68
N LEU A 18 -9.79 2.23 -3.83
CA LEU A 18 -10.46 3.16 -2.93
C LEU A 18 -9.46 3.88 -2.03
N VAL A 19 -8.59 3.13 -1.34
CA VAL A 19 -7.61 3.71 -0.41
C VAL A 19 -6.61 4.61 -1.13
N LEU A 20 -6.16 4.26 -2.34
CA LEU A 20 -5.29 5.14 -3.13
C LEU A 20 -5.95 6.49 -3.40
N LEU A 21 -7.20 6.49 -3.86
CA LEU A 21 -7.92 7.72 -4.19
C LEU A 21 -8.31 8.53 -2.96
N GLU A 22 -8.76 7.88 -1.88
CA GLU A 22 -9.09 8.56 -0.61
C GLU A 22 -7.84 9.21 0.00
N THR A 23 -6.69 8.53 -0.03
CA THR A 23 -5.43 9.10 0.47
C THR A 23 -5.00 10.32 -0.36
N ILE A 24 -5.12 10.26 -1.70
CA ILE A 24 -4.86 11.43 -2.55
C ILE A 24 -5.83 12.57 -2.22
N GLN A 25 -7.12 12.26 -2.07
CA GLN A 25 -8.15 13.26 -1.77
C GLN A 25 -7.87 13.95 -0.44
N GLU A 26 -7.55 13.21 0.61
CA GLU A 26 -7.23 13.75 1.93
C GLU A 26 -5.97 14.63 1.92
N LYS A 27 -4.91 14.24 1.20
CA LYS A 27 -3.70 15.07 1.04
C LYS A 27 -3.96 16.38 0.30
N ASP A 28 -4.97 16.42 -0.56
CA ASP A 28 -5.36 17.62 -1.30
C ASP A 28 -6.39 18.51 -0.56
N GLN A 29 -6.93 18.04 0.57
CA GLN A 29 -7.79 18.85 1.43
C GLN A 29 -6.94 19.87 2.20
N PRO A 30 -7.35 21.15 2.21
CA PRO A 30 -6.63 22.18 2.96
C PRO A 30 -6.77 21.91 4.46
N THR A 31 -5.64 21.76 5.16
CA THR A 31 -5.59 21.46 6.61
C THR A 31 -6.06 22.64 7.47
N GLU A 32 -6.08 23.86 6.93
CA GLU A 32 -6.58 25.07 7.61
C GLU A 32 -7.40 25.92 6.63
N VAL A 33 -8.64 26.25 7.01
CA VAL A 33 -9.42 27.31 6.34
C VAL A 33 -8.91 28.65 6.87
N LEU A 34 -7.71 29.07 6.43
CA LEU A 34 -7.31 30.47 6.58
C LEU A 34 -8.11 31.28 5.56
N LYS A 35 -9.09 32.04 6.09
CA LYS A 35 -9.76 33.10 5.34
C LYS A 35 -8.66 34.05 4.86
N GLU A 36 -8.69 34.36 3.55
CA GLU A 36 -7.82 35.34 2.89
C GLU A 36 -6.47 34.81 2.38
N GLU A 37 -6.51 33.83 1.46
CA GLU A 37 -5.44 33.75 0.47
C GLU A 37 -6.05 33.64 -0.93
N ASN A 38 -5.58 34.47 -1.88
CA ASN A 38 -5.98 34.42 -3.28
C ASN A 38 -5.50 33.08 -3.89
N THR A 39 -6.40 32.09 -3.89
CA THR A 39 -6.17 30.70 -4.34
C THR A 39 -5.85 30.55 -5.84
N SER A 40 -5.70 31.64 -6.58
CA SER A 40 -5.56 31.64 -8.04
C SER A 40 -4.12 31.72 -8.55
N VAL A 41 -3.11 31.98 -7.71
CA VAL A 41 -1.76 32.30 -8.24
C VAL A 41 -0.72 31.19 -8.07
N THR A 42 -0.89 30.19 -7.20
CA THR A 42 0.14 29.12 -7.08
C THR A 42 -0.39 27.76 -6.60
N ILE A 43 -1.44 27.22 -7.23
CA ILE A 43 -1.95 25.88 -6.87
C ILE A 43 -1.76 24.93 -8.06
N PRO A 44 -0.77 24.01 -8.03
CA PRO A 44 -0.76 22.86 -8.93
C PRO A 44 -2.12 22.16 -8.78
N ARG A 45 -2.82 21.89 -9.88
CA ARG A 45 -4.18 21.30 -9.87
C ARG A 45 -4.28 20.19 -8.81
N ARG A 46 -5.13 20.40 -7.80
CA ARG A 46 -5.44 19.41 -6.75
C ARG A 46 -6.15 18.20 -7.38
N LEU A 47 -5.36 17.23 -7.83
CA LEU A 47 -5.82 16.06 -8.58
C LEU A 47 -6.92 15.29 -7.83
N GLY A 48 -6.80 15.18 -6.51
CA GLY A 48 -7.75 14.54 -5.59
C GLY A 48 -9.08 15.26 -5.42
N LEU A 49 -9.18 16.52 -5.86
CA LEU A 49 -10.41 17.31 -5.85
C LEU A 49 -11.05 17.42 -7.24
N SER A 50 -10.55 16.70 -8.24
CA SER A 50 -11.22 16.63 -9.54
C SER A 50 -12.51 15.83 -9.43
N GLN A 51 -13.57 16.27 -10.14
CA GLN A 51 -14.87 15.57 -10.15
C GLN A 51 -14.72 14.09 -10.55
N VAL A 52 -13.80 13.80 -11.47
CA VAL A 52 -13.48 12.42 -11.89
C VAL A 52 -12.98 11.56 -10.74
N VAL A 53 -12.13 12.09 -9.86
CA VAL A 53 -11.63 11.35 -8.68
C VAL A 53 -12.75 11.15 -7.66
N VAL A 54 -13.57 12.17 -7.40
CA VAL A 54 -14.72 12.09 -6.49
C VAL A 54 -15.70 11.01 -6.95
N ASP A 55 -16.11 11.05 -8.23
CA ASP A 55 -17.04 10.07 -8.80
C ASP A 55 -16.46 8.65 -8.74
N ARG A 56 -15.15 8.50 -8.99
CA ARG A 56 -14.46 7.20 -8.89
C ARG A 56 -14.40 6.68 -7.45
N ILE A 57 -14.22 7.54 -6.45
CA ILE A 57 -14.26 7.15 -5.03
C ILE A 57 -15.62 6.55 -4.70
N ASP A 58 -16.72 7.20 -5.08
CA ASP A 58 -18.06 6.69 -4.79
C ASP A 58 -18.33 5.34 -5.49
N VAL A 59 -17.87 5.18 -6.74
CA VAL A 59 -17.93 3.89 -7.45
C VAL A 59 -17.16 2.80 -6.68
N TYR A 60 -15.92 3.06 -6.25
CA TYR A 60 -15.14 2.05 -5.53
C TYR A 60 -15.66 1.79 -4.11
N ARG A 61 -16.32 2.75 -3.46
CA ARG A 61 -17.01 2.50 -2.18
C ARG A 61 -18.12 1.47 -2.36
N GLU A 62 -18.94 1.62 -3.39
CA GLU A 62 -19.96 0.61 -3.73
C GLU A 62 -19.32 -0.72 -4.12
N GLU A 63 -18.20 -0.71 -4.87
CA GLU A 63 -17.46 -1.92 -5.21
C GLU A 63 -16.93 -2.66 -3.97
N VAL A 64 -16.39 -1.94 -2.99
CA VAL A 64 -15.89 -2.51 -1.74
C VAL A 64 -17.02 -3.13 -0.93
N LYS A 65 -18.19 -2.50 -0.85
CA LYS A 65 -19.37 -3.06 -0.15
C LYS A 65 -19.79 -4.44 -0.68
N ARG A 66 -19.53 -4.72 -1.95
CA ARG A 66 -19.83 -6.01 -2.61
C ARG A 66 -18.62 -6.96 -2.72
N ASP A 67 -17.53 -6.72 -1.99
CA ASP A 67 -16.23 -7.40 -2.12
C ASP A 67 -15.69 -7.47 -3.56
N GLY A 68 -15.99 -6.43 -4.32
CA GLY A 68 -15.64 -6.32 -5.71
C GLY A 68 -14.14 -6.21 -5.98
N LYS A 69 -13.76 -6.45 -7.23
CA LYS A 69 -12.37 -6.55 -7.68
C LYS A 69 -12.15 -5.69 -8.93
N ILE A 70 -10.97 -5.10 -9.03
CA ILE A 70 -10.50 -4.35 -10.19
C ILE A 70 -9.51 -5.18 -11.00
N ALA A 71 -9.30 -4.78 -12.26
CA ALA A 71 -8.32 -5.38 -13.15
C ALA A 71 -6.91 -4.79 -12.92
N ASP A 72 -5.88 -5.53 -13.34
CA ASP A 72 -4.48 -5.12 -13.17
C ASP A 72 -4.14 -3.83 -13.94
N HIS A 73 -4.74 -3.63 -15.12
CA HIS A 73 -4.56 -2.39 -15.89
C HIS A 73 -5.19 -1.18 -15.18
N GLU A 74 -6.31 -1.37 -14.49
CA GLU A 74 -6.94 -0.30 -13.71
C GLU A 74 -6.08 0.06 -12.49
N LEU A 75 -5.48 -0.93 -11.82
CA LEU A 75 -4.46 -0.68 -10.79
C LEU A 75 -3.25 0.08 -11.37
N LYS A 76 -2.78 -0.30 -12.56
CA LYS A 76 -1.67 0.39 -13.24
C LYS A 76 -1.98 1.86 -13.51
N ASP A 77 -3.18 2.16 -13.97
CA ASP A 77 -3.62 3.54 -14.24
C ASP A 77 -3.67 4.37 -12.95
N LEU A 78 -4.14 3.79 -11.85
CA LEU A 78 -4.17 4.43 -10.53
C LEU A 78 -2.77 4.68 -9.97
N VAL A 79 -1.86 3.71 -10.10
CA VAL A 79 -0.45 3.88 -9.73
C VAL A 79 0.20 4.99 -10.55
N GLY A 80 -0.05 5.01 -11.86
CA GLY A 80 0.41 6.08 -12.75
C GLY A 80 -0.14 7.46 -12.39
N LEU A 81 -1.36 7.53 -11.84
CA LEU A 81 -1.93 8.78 -11.32
C LEU A 81 -1.17 9.26 -10.07
N VAL A 82 -0.93 8.38 -9.10
CA VAL A 82 -0.19 8.71 -7.87
C VAL A 82 1.23 9.16 -8.21
N ASN A 83 1.92 8.46 -9.13
CA ASN A 83 3.29 8.77 -9.54
C ASN A 83 3.47 10.14 -10.22
N LYS A 84 2.39 10.79 -10.67
CA LYS A 84 2.45 12.17 -11.18
C LYS A 84 2.62 13.20 -10.08
N ARG A 85 2.51 12.81 -8.81
CA ARG A 85 2.59 13.69 -7.66
C ARG A 85 4.00 13.69 -7.03
N PRO A 86 4.46 14.82 -6.48
CA PRO A 86 5.74 14.90 -5.78
C PRO A 86 5.76 14.12 -4.46
N ASP A 87 4.61 13.89 -3.83
CA ASP A 87 4.41 13.16 -2.57
C ASP A 87 4.03 11.68 -2.77
N ALA A 88 4.23 11.14 -3.98
CA ALA A 88 3.83 9.76 -4.33
C ALA A 88 4.36 8.70 -3.34
N ALA A 89 5.61 8.85 -2.90
CA ALA A 89 6.25 7.95 -1.96
C ALA A 89 5.50 7.87 -0.61
N GLU A 90 5.10 9.02 -0.08
CA GLU A 90 4.35 9.12 1.17
C GLU A 90 2.95 8.52 1.02
N ILE A 91 2.27 8.83 -0.10
CA ILE A 91 0.95 8.31 -0.41
C ILE A 91 0.95 6.77 -0.47
N PHE A 92 1.91 6.16 -1.18
CA PHE A 92 1.98 4.71 -1.26
C PHE A 92 2.22 4.07 0.11
N PHE A 93 3.13 4.63 0.90
CA PHE A 93 3.40 4.14 2.25
C PHE A 93 2.15 4.20 3.14
N GLU A 94 1.46 5.34 3.14
CA GLU A 94 0.24 5.55 3.93
C GLU A 94 -0.90 4.64 3.47
N CYS A 95 -1.08 4.46 2.15
CA CYS A 95 -2.03 3.49 1.61
C CYS A 95 -1.72 2.08 2.09
N GLY A 96 -0.43 1.70 2.11
CA GLY A 96 0.01 0.41 2.63
C GLY A 96 -0.39 0.21 4.10
N GLN A 97 -0.27 1.25 4.92
CA GLN A 97 -0.72 1.19 6.31
C GLN A 97 -2.23 1.03 6.41
N ARG A 98 -3.01 1.85 5.69
CA ARG A 98 -4.49 1.78 5.68
C ARG A 98 -5.03 0.43 5.18
N LEU A 99 -4.34 -0.19 4.22
CA LEU A 99 -4.72 -1.48 3.61
C LEU A 99 -4.32 -2.70 4.45
N ALA A 100 -3.40 -2.55 5.38
CA ALA A 100 -2.99 -3.65 6.24
C ALA A 100 -4.19 -4.17 7.05
N LEU A 101 -4.14 -5.43 7.46
CA LEU A 101 -5.15 -5.95 8.38
C LEU A 101 -5.09 -5.16 9.69
N GLU A 102 -6.24 -4.85 10.29
CA GLU A 102 -6.35 -4.09 11.53
C GLU A 102 -5.34 -4.56 12.58
N SER A 103 -4.54 -3.62 13.08
CA SER A 103 -3.59 -3.90 14.15
C SER A 103 -4.34 -4.43 15.37
N PHE A 104 -3.81 -5.49 15.96
CA PHE A 104 -4.30 -6.06 17.21
C PHE A 104 -3.23 -5.89 18.27
N SER A 105 -3.64 -5.55 19.49
CA SER A 105 -2.73 -5.45 20.61
C SER A 105 -2.45 -6.83 21.17
N LEU A 106 -1.22 -7.30 21.04
CA LEU A 106 -0.78 -8.53 21.69
C LEU A 106 -0.37 -8.27 23.15
N PRO A 107 -0.50 -9.27 24.04
CA PRO A 107 0.05 -9.20 25.38
C PRO A 107 1.54 -8.85 25.36
N ARG A 108 2.02 -8.13 26.38
CA ARG A 108 3.44 -7.70 26.49
C ARG A 108 4.44 -8.84 26.41
N ILE A 109 4.05 -10.06 26.79
CA ILE A 109 4.91 -11.23 26.88
C ILE A 109 4.47 -12.24 25.81
N VAL A 110 4.84 -11.98 24.56
CA VAL A 110 4.75 -12.96 23.47
C VAL A 110 6.16 -13.40 23.10
N LYS A 111 6.39 -14.71 23.08
CA LYS A 111 7.69 -15.26 22.65
C LYS A 111 8.01 -14.78 21.24
N ARG A 112 9.25 -14.33 21.01
CA ARG A 112 9.71 -13.75 19.73
C ARG A 112 9.30 -14.59 18.51
N PHE A 113 9.45 -15.91 18.58
CA PHE A 113 9.08 -16.82 17.50
C PHE A 113 7.59 -16.73 17.12
N PHE A 114 6.68 -16.69 18.10
CA PHE A 114 5.24 -16.55 17.85
C PHE A 114 4.89 -15.18 17.26
N ALA A 115 5.54 -14.11 17.74
CA ALA A 115 5.37 -12.78 17.18
C ALA A 115 5.78 -12.75 15.70
N ILE A 116 6.97 -13.27 15.37
CA ILE A 116 7.47 -13.37 13.99
C ILE A 116 6.50 -14.17 13.12
N TRP A 117 6.07 -15.36 13.57
CA TRP A 117 5.14 -16.19 12.81
C TRP A 117 3.80 -15.48 12.55
N LEU A 118 3.24 -14.81 13.55
CA LEU A 118 1.99 -14.04 13.41
C LEU A 118 2.15 -12.88 12.42
N ILE A 119 3.25 -12.14 12.47
CA ILE A 119 3.55 -11.04 11.52
C ILE A 119 3.63 -11.60 10.09
N LYS A 120 4.44 -12.66 9.87
CA LYS A 120 4.57 -13.32 8.57
C LYS A 120 3.22 -13.78 8.02
N ARG A 121 2.40 -14.39 8.87
CA ARG A 121 1.05 -14.86 8.51
C ARG A 121 0.10 -13.71 8.20
N ARG A 122 0.20 -12.58 8.90
CA ARG A 122 -0.64 -11.39 8.66
C ARG A 122 -0.30 -10.72 7.35
N ILE A 123 0.98 -10.47 7.08
CA ILE A 123 1.44 -9.89 5.81
C ILE A 123 1.01 -10.78 4.65
N SER A 124 1.30 -12.10 4.72
CA SER A 124 0.91 -13.04 3.67
C SER A 124 -0.60 -13.06 3.40
N ARG A 125 -1.43 -13.06 4.45
CA ARG A 125 -2.90 -13.03 4.32
C ARG A 125 -3.40 -11.70 3.77
N CYS A 126 -2.83 -10.59 4.22
CA CYS A 126 -3.17 -9.26 3.73
C CYS A 126 -2.91 -9.15 2.22
N LEU A 127 -1.72 -9.52 1.77
CA LEU A 127 -1.35 -9.47 0.35
C LEU A 127 -2.21 -10.42 -0.50
N LEU A 128 -2.50 -11.62 -0.02
CA LEU A 128 -3.40 -12.54 -0.74
C LEU A 128 -4.82 -11.98 -0.84
N ARG A 129 -5.34 -11.36 0.22
CA ARG A 129 -6.66 -10.70 0.23
C ARG A 129 -6.72 -9.52 -0.74
N LEU A 130 -5.67 -8.71 -0.78
CA LEU A 130 -5.62 -7.49 -1.57
C LEU A 130 -5.38 -7.75 -3.06
N PHE A 131 -4.53 -8.71 -3.41
CA PHE A 131 -4.10 -8.92 -4.80
C PHE A 131 -4.65 -10.21 -5.42
N GLY A 132 -5.36 -11.04 -4.65
CA GLY A 132 -5.93 -12.31 -5.11
C GLY A 132 -4.86 -13.33 -5.53
N ARG A 133 -3.60 -13.07 -5.20
CA ARG A 133 -2.42 -13.87 -5.55
C ARG A 133 -1.31 -13.67 -4.54
N ARG A 134 -0.32 -14.56 -4.58
CA ARG A 134 0.88 -14.44 -3.76
C ARG A 134 1.81 -13.38 -4.35
N ILE A 135 2.13 -12.35 -3.57
CA ILE A 135 3.01 -11.23 -3.95
C ILE A 135 4.45 -11.42 -3.42
N GLY A 136 4.74 -12.52 -2.72
CA GLY A 136 6.10 -12.76 -2.23
C GLY A 136 6.16 -13.85 -1.16
N GLY A 137 7.26 -13.87 -0.42
CA GLY A 137 7.52 -14.80 0.67
C GLY A 137 8.47 -14.24 1.70
N PHE A 138 8.70 -15.00 2.76
CA PHE A 138 9.70 -14.66 3.76
C PHE A 138 10.91 -15.57 3.59
N SER A 139 12.10 -14.99 3.64
CA SER A 139 13.36 -15.73 3.67
C SER A 139 13.85 -15.89 5.11
N GLY A 140 14.40 -17.06 5.42
CA GLY A 140 14.98 -17.36 6.73
C GLY A 140 14.03 -17.30 7.95
N SER A 141 14.64 -17.27 9.14
CA SER A 141 13.93 -17.20 10.43
C SER A 141 13.51 -15.77 10.81
N ASP A 142 14.14 -14.75 10.24
CA ASP A 142 13.87 -13.34 10.53
C ASP A 142 12.71 -12.77 9.71
N LEU A 143 12.35 -11.52 9.97
CA LEU A 143 11.29 -10.81 9.23
C LEU A 143 11.87 -10.13 7.98
N THR A 144 12.38 -10.93 7.06
CA THR A 144 12.79 -10.47 5.73
C THR A 144 11.74 -10.91 4.72
N PHE A 145 11.04 -9.94 4.13
CA PHE A 145 10.05 -10.16 3.09
C PHE A 145 10.71 -9.96 1.72
N GLU A 146 10.49 -10.88 0.80
CA GLU A 146 11.02 -10.84 -0.55
C GLU A 146 9.89 -10.98 -1.56
N CYS A 147 9.94 -10.14 -2.58
CA CYS A 147 9.00 -10.09 -3.67
C CYS A 147 9.78 -10.15 -4.97
N LYS A 148 9.45 -11.14 -5.80
CA LYS A 148 9.74 -11.10 -7.22
C LYS A 148 8.40 -11.02 -7.91
N SER A 149 7.94 -9.81 -8.23
CA SER A 149 6.59 -9.64 -8.77
C SER A 149 6.63 -8.72 -9.97
N HIS A 150 6.43 -9.37 -11.12
CA HIS A 150 6.12 -8.73 -12.39
C HIS A 150 5.03 -7.66 -12.25
N LEU A 151 4.06 -7.82 -11.35
CA LEU A 151 2.99 -6.83 -11.17
C LEU A 151 3.55 -5.45 -10.77
N PHE A 152 4.39 -5.36 -9.72
CA PHE A 152 4.86 -4.05 -9.23
C PHE A 152 5.84 -3.40 -10.20
N MET A 153 6.65 -4.21 -10.90
CA MET A 153 7.53 -3.74 -11.96
C MET A 153 6.77 -3.29 -13.23
N GLU A 154 5.69 -3.98 -13.59
CA GLU A 154 4.86 -3.65 -14.75
C GLU A 154 4.01 -2.38 -14.52
N ILE A 155 3.59 -2.14 -13.28
CA ILE A 155 2.78 -0.97 -12.92
C ILE A 155 3.64 0.25 -12.57
N ASP A 156 4.86 0.07 -12.05
CA ASP A 156 5.72 1.17 -11.64
C ASP A 156 7.21 0.88 -11.84
N SER A 157 7.75 1.41 -12.94
CA SER A 157 9.18 1.32 -13.23
C SER A 157 10.05 2.22 -12.34
N ALA A 158 9.48 3.21 -11.65
CA ALA A 158 10.22 4.08 -10.72
C ALA A 158 10.34 3.48 -9.31
N GLY A 159 9.56 2.44 -9.01
CA GLY A 159 9.63 1.70 -7.75
C GLY A 159 8.92 2.34 -6.54
N ASN A 160 8.22 3.47 -6.70
CA ASN A 160 7.45 4.10 -5.61
C ASN A 160 6.37 3.17 -5.06
N ALA A 161 5.72 2.38 -5.91
CA ALA A 161 4.70 1.41 -5.51
C ALA A 161 5.24 0.33 -4.53
N CYS A 162 6.56 0.13 -4.46
CA CYS A 162 7.18 -0.73 -3.45
C CYS A 162 6.93 -0.22 -2.02
N LEU A 163 6.72 1.08 -1.83
CA LEU A 163 6.42 1.67 -0.52
C LEU A 163 5.05 1.27 0.01
N LEU A 164 4.11 0.87 -0.85
CA LEU A 164 2.85 0.25 -0.42
C LEU A 164 3.11 -1.05 0.35
N LEU A 165 4.03 -1.89 -0.13
CA LEU A 165 4.42 -3.11 0.58
C LEU A 165 5.17 -2.79 1.88
N ALA A 166 6.01 -1.73 1.88
CA ALA A 166 6.66 -1.26 3.10
C ALA A 166 5.64 -0.82 4.18
N GLY A 167 4.61 -0.07 3.78
CA GLY A 167 3.51 0.36 4.67
C GLY A 167 2.74 -0.82 5.25
N ILE A 168 2.40 -1.82 4.43
CA ILE A 168 1.74 -3.06 4.89
C ILE A 168 2.62 -3.80 5.91
N CYS A 169 3.93 -3.92 5.63
CA CYS A 169 4.88 -4.58 6.51
C CYS A 169 5.01 -3.85 7.85
N TYR A 170 5.14 -2.53 7.81
CA TYR A 170 5.23 -1.67 8.99
C TYR A 170 3.98 -1.83 9.86
N GLU A 171 2.82 -1.66 9.26
CA GLU A 171 1.54 -1.71 9.97
C GLU A 171 1.24 -3.10 10.54
N SER A 172 1.59 -4.14 9.80
CA SER A 172 1.43 -5.52 10.26
C SER A 172 2.32 -5.86 11.45
N ALA A 173 3.44 -5.14 11.64
CA ALA A 173 4.37 -5.34 12.74
C ALA A 173 4.15 -4.36 13.91
N ARG A 174 3.58 -3.16 13.69
CA ARG A 174 3.48 -2.10 14.71
C ARG A 174 2.64 -2.49 15.94
N GLY A 175 1.68 -3.41 15.78
CA GLY A 175 0.83 -3.90 16.88
C GLY A 175 1.54 -4.81 17.90
N PHE A 176 2.80 -5.19 17.65
CA PHE A 176 3.53 -6.19 18.44
C PHE A 176 4.34 -5.56 19.60
N GLY A 177 3.62 -5.03 20.59
CA GLY A 177 4.17 -4.54 21.87
C GLY A 177 4.69 -3.10 21.85
N LYS A 178 5.42 -2.67 22.90
CA LYS A 178 6.13 -1.37 22.95
C LYS A 178 7.44 -1.41 22.15
N LYS A 179 7.36 -1.84 20.90
CA LYS A 179 8.53 -1.93 20.02
C LYS A 179 8.41 -0.89 18.93
N SER A 180 9.50 -0.17 18.65
CA SER A 180 9.59 0.58 17.42
C SER A 180 9.80 -0.41 16.28
N VAL A 181 9.07 -0.18 15.19
CA VAL A 181 9.18 -0.95 13.96
C VAL A 181 9.87 -0.08 12.94
N GLU A 182 10.91 -0.62 12.31
CA GLU A 182 11.58 -0.03 11.17
C GLU A 182 11.48 -1.02 10.01
N VAL A 183 11.15 -0.52 8.82
CA VAL A 183 11.10 -1.32 7.58
C VAL A 183 12.07 -0.71 6.59
N LYS A 184 13.12 -1.44 6.23
CA LYS A 184 14.12 -1.02 5.26
C LYS A 184 13.91 -1.76 3.95
N HIS A 185 13.70 -1.02 2.86
CA HIS A 185 13.70 -1.58 1.52
C HIS A 185 15.16 -1.70 1.06
N THR A 186 15.76 -2.89 1.21
CA THR A 186 17.21 -3.13 1.10
C THR A 186 17.67 -3.62 -0.27
N ALA A 187 16.73 -4.04 -1.13
CA ALA A 187 16.96 -4.34 -2.54
C ALA A 187 15.71 -4.00 -3.34
N CYS A 188 15.83 -3.55 -4.58
CA CYS A 188 14.71 -3.19 -5.44
C CYS A 188 14.93 -3.55 -6.92
N GLU A 189 13.96 -4.25 -7.53
CA GLU A 189 13.99 -4.60 -8.95
C GLU A 189 14.06 -3.36 -9.86
N SER A 190 13.43 -2.24 -9.48
CA SER A 190 13.51 -0.97 -10.24
C SER A 190 14.91 -0.35 -10.27
N GLN A 191 15.77 -0.75 -9.33
CA GLN A 191 17.16 -0.30 -9.23
C GLN A 191 18.14 -1.32 -9.84
N GLY A 192 17.63 -2.41 -10.44
CA GLY A 192 18.42 -3.46 -11.07
C GLY A 192 18.72 -4.67 -10.20
N ASP A 193 18.19 -4.74 -8.96
CA ASP A 193 18.33 -5.94 -8.13
C ASP A 193 17.47 -7.10 -8.66
N ALA A 194 17.80 -8.33 -8.28
CA ALA A 194 17.11 -9.54 -8.75
C ALA A 194 15.68 -9.72 -8.17
N PHE A 195 15.38 -9.03 -7.07
CA PHE A 195 14.10 -9.04 -6.36
C PHE A 195 14.02 -7.82 -5.44
N CYS A 196 12.81 -7.45 -5.02
CA CYS A 196 12.63 -6.48 -3.95
C CYS A 196 12.73 -7.15 -2.58
N ARG A 197 13.42 -6.52 -1.63
CA ARG A 197 13.59 -7.02 -0.26
C ARG A 197 13.26 -5.96 0.78
N TRP A 198 12.49 -6.35 1.79
CA TRP A 198 12.21 -5.54 2.97
C TRP A 198 12.65 -6.25 4.24
N ASP A 199 13.55 -5.62 4.98
CA ASP A 199 13.97 -6.06 6.30
C ASP A 199 13.17 -5.33 7.37
N ILE A 200 12.43 -6.09 8.17
CA ILE A 200 11.56 -5.57 9.22
C ILE A 200 12.23 -5.77 10.57
N GLN A 201 12.67 -4.66 11.18
CA GLN A 201 13.34 -4.66 12.48
C GLN A 201 12.36 -4.23 13.57
N MET A 202 12.34 -4.97 14.67
CA MET A 202 11.54 -4.65 15.86
C MET A 202 12.50 -4.46 17.04
N SER A 203 12.64 -3.22 17.50
CA SER A 203 13.49 -2.89 18.66
C SER A 203 12.64 -2.48 19.86
N SER A 204 13.07 -2.83 21.07
CA SER A 204 12.39 -2.37 22.30
C SER A 204 12.53 -0.85 22.41
N VAL A 205 11.42 -0.14 22.62
CA VAL A 205 11.48 1.28 22.95
C VAL A 205 12.09 1.41 24.34
N THR A 206 13.35 1.80 24.42
CA THR A 206 13.99 2.20 25.68
C THR A 206 13.41 3.55 26.05
N VAL A 207 12.37 3.56 26.90
CA VAL A 207 11.89 4.80 27.50
C VAL A 207 12.92 5.19 28.57
N GLY A 208 13.66 6.26 28.31
CA GLY A 208 14.53 6.90 29.30
C GLY A 208 13.75 7.59 30.40
#